data_AF-A0A800DZW9-F1
#
_entry.id   AF-A0A800DZW9-F1
#
_cell.length_a   1.000
_cell.length_b   1.000
_cell.length_c   1.000
_cell.angle_alpha   90.00
_cell.angle_beta   90.00
_cell.angle_gamma   90.00
#
_symmetry.space_group_name_H-M   'P 1'
#
loop_
_entity.id
_entity.type
_entity.pdbx_description
1 polymer ?
#
loop_
_entity_poly.entity_id
_entity_poly.type
_entity_poly.pdbx_seq_one_letter_code
_entity_poly.pdbx_strand_id
1 'polypeptide(L)'
;MKKIHSFHIPVMGIAFSVETPIKTAHLGLDSVVFINDDVLLEKLRKFYTSKFDLPYVEITKKAFDSRAKRITAYLNLVKDLAEKKLDDLTKSSSDIKKYFDLLPDTSTLKQKFSDFSSKITDATEIQKWLKENLNIGDINVNIMTKLDKQNFDKNEALPVEFNDAHAALRGFANSDLESSMVFSAGMNPRLFAYIDKFDDFFPDVNGNIKKKIILKVSDYRSALIQGKFLAKK
;
A
#
# COMPACT_ATOMS: atom_id res chain seq x y z
N MET A 1 -4.79 -11.77 10.20
CA MET A 1 -4.91 -12.21 8.79
C MET A 1 -4.00 -13.41 8.59
N LYS A 2 -4.47 -14.46 7.92
CA LYS A 2 -3.66 -15.64 7.61
C LYS A 2 -2.71 -15.26 6.47
N LYS A 3 -1.41 -15.13 6.75
CA LYS A 3 -0.40 -14.85 5.73
C LYS A 3 -0.36 -15.99 4.71
N ILE A 4 -0.66 -15.67 3.44
CA ILE A 4 -0.58 -16.64 2.32
C ILE A 4 0.88 -16.98 2.04
N HIS A 5 1.77 -16.01 2.20
CA HIS A 5 3.20 -16.14 1.95
C HIS A 5 4.02 -15.93 3.22
N SER A 6 5.16 -16.62 3.29
CA SER A 6 6.13 -16.49 4.40
C SER A 6 7.10 -15.32 4.23
N PHE A 7 7.08 -14.64 3.08
CA PHE A 7 7.94 -13.51 2.76
C PHE A 7 7.13 -12.28 2.34
N HIS A 8 7.77 -11.12 2.34
CA HIS A 8 7.26 -9.87 1.81
C HIS A 8 8.35 -9.20 0.97
N ILE A 9 7.96 -8.32 0.05
CA ILE A 9 8.92 -7.55 -0.77
C ILE A 9 9.19 -6.22 -0.06
N PRO A 10 10.40 -6.00 0.49
CA PRO A 10 10.70 -4.77 1.22
C PRO A 10 10.89 -3.59 0.25
N VAL A 11 11.03 -2.39 0.80
CA VAL A 11 11.54 -1.24 0.03
C VAL A 11 12.99 -1.52 -0.37
N MET A 12 13.24 -1.64 -1.68
CA MET A 12 14.56 -1.96 -2.26
C MET A 12 15.37 -0.72 -2.68
N GLY A 13 14.91 0.48 -2.37
CA GLY A 13 15.55 1.74 -2.74
C GLY A 13 14.55 2.76 -3.28
N ILE A 14 15.03 3.97 -3.57
CA ILE A 14 14.23 5.02 -4.20
C ILE A 14 13.80 4.50 -5.59
N ALA A 15 12.51 4.61 -5.92
CA ALA A 15 11.91 4.19 -7.20
C ALA A 15 11.81 2.68 -7.50
N PHE A 16 12.67 1.82 -6.95
CA PHE A 16 12.78 0.40 -7.39
C PHE A 16 11.54 -0.47 -7.14
N SER A 17 10.85 -0.25 -6.02
CA SER A 17 9.71 -1.08 -5.58
C SER A 17 8.35 -0.40 -5.82
N VAL A 18 8.35 0.75 -6.49
CA VAL A 18 7.17 1.61 -6.59
C VAL A 18 6.03 0.94 -7.35
N GLU A 19 6.35 0.19 -8.40
CA GLU A 19 5.38 -0.56 -9.21
C GLU A 19 5.21 -2.04 -8.79
N THR A 20 5.94 -2.50 -7.78
CA THR A 20 5.89 -3.91 -7.33
C THR A 20 4.46 -4.37 -7.02
N PRO A 21 3.63 -3.64 -6.25
CA PRO A 21 2.29 -4.12 -5.93
C PRO A 21 1.40 -4.30 -7.16
N ILE A 22 1.57 -3.47 -8.21
CA ILE A 22 0.85 -3.65 -9.49
C ILE A 22 1.14 -5.04 -10.08
N LYS A 23 2.34 -5.59 -9.87
CA LYS A 23 2.77 -6.87 -10.42
C LYS A 23 2.50 -8.06 -9.50
N THR A 24 2.43 -7.87 -8.18
CA THR A 24 2.44 -8.99 -7.23
C THR A 24 1.28 -9.01 -6.25
N ALA A 25 0.58 -7.90 -6.00
CA ALA A 25 -0.45 -7.84 -4.96
C ALA A 25 -1.61 -8.81 -5.23
N HIS A 26 -2.06 -8.96 -6.47
CA HIS A 26 -3.09 -9.94 -6.87
C HIS A 26 -2.71 -11.40 -6.59
N LEU A 27 -1.44 -11.71 -6.31
CA LEU A 27 -0.97 -13.04 -5.92
C LEU A 27 -0.92 -13.21 -4.39
N GLY A 28 -1.40 -12.23 -3.63
CA GLY A 28 -1.35 -12.22 -2.16
C GLY A 28 -0.01 -11.78 -1.56
N LEU A 29 0.92 -11.25 -2.37
CA LEU A 29 2.27 -10.88 -1.93
C LEU A 29 2.33 -9.46 -1.37
N ASP A 30 2.63 -9.35 -0.08
CA ASP A 30 2.86 -8.08 0.60
C ASP A 30 4.08 -7.36 0.00
N SER A 31 3.95 -6.06 -0.27
CA SER A 31 5.02 -5.24 -0.79
C SER A 31 4.98 -3.82 -0.21
N VAL A 32 6.07 -3.07 -0.38
CA VAL A 32 6.18 -1.71 0.15
C VAL A 32 6.57 -0.71 -0.95
N VAL A 33 5.76 0.33 -1.11
CA VAL A 33 5.95 1.42 -2.09
C VAL A 33 6.64 2.60 -1.43
N PHE A 34 7.74 3.08 -2.00
CA PHE A 34 8.36 4.33 -1.55
C PHE A 34 7.66 5.56 -2.17
N ILE A 35 7.11 6.47 -1.36
CA ILE A 35 6.21 7.53 -1.84
C ILE A 35 6.73 8.98 -1.72
N ASN A 36 7.99 9.21 -1.30
CA ASN A 36 8.50 10.59 -1.18
C ASN A 36 8.68 11.32 -2.53
N ASP A 37 8.78 10.62 -3.66
CA ASP A 37 8.95 11.24 -4.99
C ASP A 37 7.62 11.25 -5.78
N ASP A 38 6.79 12.27 -5.54
CA ASP A 38 5.49 12.42 -6.19
C ASP A 38 5.57 12.68 -7.69
N VAL A 39 6.69 13.22 -8.18
CA VAL A 39 6.89 13.48 -9.61
C VAL A 39 7.06 12.16 -10.36
N LEU A 40 7.81 11.22 -9.79
CA LEU A 40 7.88 9.86 -10.31
C LEU A 40 6.51 9.18 -10.27
N LEU A 41 5.78 9.28 -9.14
CA LEU A 41 4.46 8.65 -9.02
C LEU A 41 3.49 9.16 -10.09
N GLU A 42 3.49 10.47 -10.38
CA GLU A 42 2.63 11.04 -11.41
C GLU A 42 2.99 10.55 -12.82
N LYS A 43 4.28 10.41 -13.13
CA LYS A 43 4.75 9.82 -14.41
C LYS A 43 4.32 8.36 -14.54
N LEU A 44 4.44 7.57 -13.47
CA LEU A 44 3.98 6.19 -13.44
C LEU A 44 2.46 6.11 -13.54
N ARG A 45 1.74 7.00 -12.87
CA ARG A 45 0.28 7.11 -12.97
C ARG A 45 -0.14 7.30 -14.42
N LYS A 46 0.45 8.28 -15.11
CA LYS A 46 0.22 8.53 -16.54
C LYS A 46 0.49 7.28 -17.40
N PHE A 47 1.64 6.63 -17.19
CA PHE A 47 2.00 5.43 -17.94
C PHE A 47 0.98 4.30 -17.74
N TYR A 48 0.61 4.02 -16.49
CA TYR A 48 -0.29 2.92 -16.16
C TYR A 48 -1.75 3.21 -16.54
N THR A 49 -2.22 4.45 -16.40
CA THR A 49 -3.56 4.82 -16.90
C THR A 49 -3.63 4.67 -18.42
N SER A 50 -2.60 5.08 -19.16
CA SER A 50 -2.56 4.86 -20.61
C SER A 50 -2.48 3.38 -20.98
N LYS A 51 -1.67 2.59 -20.24
CA LYS A 51 -1.51 1.14 -20.50
C LYS A 51 -2.81 0.35 -20.29
N PHE A 52 -3.67 0.79 -19.37
CA PHE A 52 -4.91 0.10 -19.02
C PHE A 52 -6.18 0.81 -19.52
N ASP A 53 -6.03 1.82 -20.38
CA ASP A 53 -7.12 2.61 -20.95
C ASP A 53 -8.06 3.22 -19.89
N LEU A 54 -7.45 3.82 -18.86
CA LEU A 54 -8.15 4.47 -17.75
C LEU A 54 -8.16 5.99 -17.92
N PRO A 55 -9.21 6.69 -17.44
CA PRO A 55 -9.24 8.15 -17.44
C PRO A 55 -8.04 8.75 -16.71
N TYR A 56 -7.44 9.78 -17.32
CA TYR A 56 -6.28 10.47 -16.75
C TYR A 56 -6.45 11.99 -16.86
N VAL A 57 -6.38 12.65 -15.71
CA VAL A 57 -6.24 14.10 -15.61
C VAL A 57 -4.94 14.39 -14.87
N GLU A 58 -4.05 15.16 -15.48
CA GLU A 58 -2.74 15.50 -14.90
C GLU A 58 -2.89 16.39 -13.67
N ILE A 59 -2.21 16.03 -12.58
CA ILE A 59 -2.06 16.88 -11.41
C ILE A 59 -0.77 17.68 -11.60
N THR A 60 -0.90 18.91 -12.07
CA THR A 60 0.27 19.75 -12.38
C THR A 60 0.99 20.21 -11.11
N LYS A 61 2.27 20.60 -11.24
CA LYS A 61 3.08 21.11 -10.11
C LYS A 61 2.48 22.38 -9.49
N LYS A 62 1.75 23.16 -10.27
CA LYS A 62 1.10 24.41 -9.85
C LYS A 62 -0.21 24.19 -9.09
N ALA A 63 -0.76 22.97 -9.13
CA ALA A 63 -1.98 22.67 -8.38
C ALA A 63 -1.70 22.79 -6.88
N PHE A 64 -2.64 23.41 -6.16
CA PHE A 64 -2.60 23.44 -4.71
C PHE A 64 -2.57 22.00 -4.15
N ASP A 65 -1.62 21.76 -3.25
CA ASP A 65 -1.35 20.45 -2.65
C ASP A 65 -1.08 19.32 -3.67
N SER A 66 -0.38 19.66 -4.76
CA SER A 66 -0.09 18.72 -5.85
C SER A 66 0.58 17.44 -5.39
N ARG A 67 1.51 17.51 -4.43
CA ARG A 67 2.22 16.33 -3.89
C ARG A 67 1.26 15.33 -3.24
N ALA A 68 0.47 15.75 -2.26
CA ALA A 68 -0.44 14.84 -1.56
C ALA A 68 -1.48 14.26 -2.53
N LYS A 69 -2.00 15.08 -3.46
CA LYS A 69 -2.95 14.64 -4.49
C LYS A 69 -2.37 13.59 -5.44
N ARG A 70 -1.13 13.77 -5.91
CA ARG A 70 -0.44 12.79 -6.78
C ARG A 70 -0.22 11.46 -6.07
N ILE A 71 0.24 11.52 -4.81
CA ILE A 71 0.43 10.33 -3.98
C ILE A 71 -0.90 9.59 -3.79
N THR A 72 -1.96 10.31 -3.41
CA THR A 72 -3.31 9.74 -3.25
C THR A 72 -3.77 9.06 -4.53
N ALA A 73 -3.74 9.78 -5.65
CA ALA A 73 -4.23 9.29 -6.94
C ALA A 73 -3.41 8.08 -7.45
N TYR A 74 -2.09 8.07 -7.21
CA TYR A 74 -1.25 6.94 -7.56
C TYR A 74 -1.58 5.70 -6.71
N LEU A 75 -1.71 5.85 -5.39
CA LEU A 75 -2.01 4.74 -4.50
C LEU A 75 -3.39 4.13 -4.78
N ASN A 76 -4.39 4.95 -5.10
CA ASN A 76 -5.71 4.48 -5.52
C ASN A 76 -5.63 3.72 -6.84
N LEU A 77 -4.90 4.24 -7.85
CA LEU A 77 -4.66 3.50 -9.09
C LEU A 77 -4.01 2.12 -8.84
N VAL A 78 -3.01 2.07 -7.95
CA VAL A 78 -2.33 0.81 -7.61
C VAL A 78 -3.31 -0.20 -6.97
N LYS A 79 -4.18 0.28 -6.08
CA LYS A 79 -5.25 -0.53 -5.47
C LYS A 79 -6.19 -1.08 -6.53
N ASP A 80 -6.76 -0.20 -7.36
CA ASP A 80 -7.75 -0.57 -8.38
C ASP A 80 -7.18 -1.60 -9.36
N LEU A 81 -5.92 -1.41 -9.79
CA LEU A 81 -5.25 -2.36 -10.68
C LEU A 81 -4.97 -3.71 -10.01
N ALA A 82 -4.64 -3.72 -8.72
CA ALA A 82 -4.42 -4.96 -7.97
C ALA A 82 -5.73 -5.75 -7.80
N GLU A 83 -6.82 -5.08 -7.44
CA GLU A 83 -8.15 -5.67 -7.29
C GLU A 83 -8.66 -6.21 -8.62
N LYS A 84 -8.54 -5.43 -9.71
CA LYS A 84 -8.90 -5.89 -11.06
C LYS A 84 -8.16 -7.15 -11.46
N LYS A 85 -6.84 -7.20 -11.22
CA LYS A 85 -6.03 -8.38 -11.54
C LYS A 85 -6.40 -9.60 -10.70
N LEU A 86 -6.81 -9.42 -9.44
CA LEU A 86 -7.30 -10.52 -8.62
C LEU A 86 -8.64 -11.04 -9.17
N ASP A 87 -9.58 -10.16 -9.51
CA ASP A 87 -10.85 -10.57 -10.10
C ASP A 87 -10.64 -11.31 -11.44
N ASP A 88 -9.76 -10.81 -12.31
CA ASP A 88 -9.37 -11.47 -13.56
C ASP A 88 -8.74 -12.86 -13.29
N LEU A 89 -7.86 -12.97 -12.29
CA LEU A 89 -7.26 -14.24 -11.86
C LEU A 89 -8.32 -15.27 -11.45
N THR A 90 -9.35 -14.85 -10.69
CA THR A 90 -10.43 -15.75 -10.25
C THR A 90 -11.34 -16.23 -11.39
N LYS A 91 -11.34 -15.53 -12.53
CA LYS A 91 -12.14 -15.89 -13.72
C LYS A 91 -11.40 -16.79 -14.71
N SER A 92 -10.06 -16.83 -14.63
CA SER A 92 -9.21 -17.57 -15.55
C SER A 92 -8.79 -18.92 -14.97
N SER A 93 -9.36 -20.01 -15.49
CA SER A 93 -9.03 -21.38 -15.05
C SER A 93 -7.55 -21.75 -15.27
N SER A 94 -6.93 -21.24 -16.33
CA SER A 94 -5.50 -21.47 -16.59
C SER A 94 -4.61 -20.69 -15.63
N ASP A 95 -4.95 -19.45 -15.30
CA ASP A 95 -4.10 -18.62 -14.45
C ASP A 95 -4.27 -18.99 -12.98
N ILE A 96 -5.47 -19.38 -12.54
CA ILE A 96 -5.65 -19.89 -11.19
C ILE A 96 -4.89 -21.20 -10.97
N LYS A 97 -4.85 -22.08 -11.98
CA LYS A 97 -4.03 -23.30 -11.92
C LYS A 97 -2.54 -22.95 -11.72
N LYS A 98 -2.01 -22.06 -12.56
CA LYS A 98 -0.62 -21.58 -12.42
C LYS A 98 -0.36 -20.94 -11.05
N TYR A 99 -1.31 -20.17 -10.52
CA TYR A 99 -1.20 -19.57 -9.19
C TYR A 99 -1.02 -20.64 -8.10
N PHE A 100 -1.84 -21.69 -8.10
CA PHE A 100 -1.72 -22.77 -7.12
C PHE A 100 -0.48 -23.64 -7.35
N ASP A 101 -0.01 -23.78 -8.59
CA ASP A 101 1.24 -24.48 -8.90
C ASP A 101 2.47 -23.74 -8.33
N LEU A 102 2.41 -22.41 -8.19
CA LEU A 102 3.46 -21.61 -7.56
C LEU A 102 3.50 -21.73 -6.03
N LEU A 103 2.41 -22.18 -5.40
CA LEU A 103 2.36 -22.35 -3.95
C LEU A 103 3.05 -23.66 -3.54
N PRO A 104 3.81 -23.66 -2.43
CA PRO A 104 4.40 -24.88 -1.89
C PRO A 104 3.30 -25.86 -1.47
N ASP A 105 3.58 -27.16 -1.53
CA ASP A 105 2.60 -28.20 -1.15
C ASP A 105 2.22 -28.17 0.34
N THR A 106 3.03 -27.51 1.16
CA THR A 106 2.73 -27.22 2.57
C THR A 106 1.73 -26.07 2.76
N SER A 107 1.36 -25.36 1.69
CA SER A 107 0.38 -24.28 1.74
C SER A 107 -1.00 -24.78 2.13
N THR A 108 -1.50 -24.32 3.27
CA THR A 108 -2.87 -24.61 3.72
C THR A 108 -3.91 -24.16 2.68
N LEU A 109 -3.64 -23.08 1.95
CA LEU A 109 -4.55 -22.57 0.92
C LEU A 109 -4.63 -23.56 -0.26
N LYS A 110 -3.49 -24.08 -0.71
CA LYS A 110 -3.41 -25.09 -1.79
C LYS A 110 -4.11 -26.39 -1.39
N GLN A 111 -3.83 -26.88 -0.18
CA GLN A 111 -4.47 -28.10 0.35
C GLN A 111 -5.99 -27.96 0.43
N LYS A 112 -6.49 -26.85 1.01
CA LYS A 112 -7.92 -26.57 1.07
C LYS A 112 -8.58 -26.48 -0.29
N PHE A 113 -7.92 -25.85 -1.27
CA PHE A 113 -8.45 -25.76 -2.62
C PHE A 113 -8.52 -27.13 -3.29
N SER A 114 -7.51 -27.98 -3.12
CA SER A 114 -7.50 -29.36 -3.64
C SER A 114 -8.62 -30.20 -3.01
N ASP A 115 -8.81 -30.10 -1.70
CA ASP A 115 -9.88 -30.82 -0.98
C ASP A 115 -11.28 -30.31 -1.38
N PHE A 116 -11.41 -29.02 -1.66
CA PHE A 116 -12.66 -28.42 -2.11
C PHE A 116 -13.00 -28.81 -3.56
N SER A 117 -12.05 -28.63 -4.48
CA SER A 117 -12.22 -28.91 -5.92
C SER A 117 -12.34 -30.40 -6.26
N SER A 118 -11.90 -31.30 -5.37
CA SER A 118 -12.18 -32.74 -5.51
C SER A 118 -13.62 -33.13 -5.18
N LYS A 119 -14.36 -32.28 -4.45
CA LYS A 119 -15.75 -32.54 -4.02
C LYS A 119 -16.77 -31.75 -4.82
N ILE A 120 -16.40 -30.57 -5.29
CA ILE A 120 -17.28 -29.64 -6.00
C ILE A 120 -16.64 -29.31 -7.35
N THR A 121 -17.38 -29.60 -8.42
CA THR A 121 -16.96 -29.31 -9.80
C THR A 121 -17.74 -28.15 -10.42
N ASP A 122 -18.68 -27.55 -9.69
CA ASP A 122 -19.44 -26.41 -10.18
C ASP A 122 -18.54 -25.16 -10.25
N ALA A 123 -18.49 -24.55 -11.43
CA ALA A 123 -17.62 -23.40 -11.69
C ALA A 123 -18.02 -22.17 -10.87
N THR A 124 -19.31 -21.99 -10.56
CA THR A 124 -19.79 -20.83 -9.80
C THR A 124 -19.42 -20.96 -8.32
N GLU A 125 -19.52 -22.17 -7.76
CA GLU A 125 -19.07 -22.47 -6.40
C GLU A 125 -17.55 -22.34 -6.25
N ILE A 126 -16.78 -22.80 -7.25
CA ILE A 126 -15.33 -22.59 -7.29
C ILE A 126 -15.00 -21.11 -7.30
N GLN A 127 -15.64 -20.32 -8.17
CA GLN A 127 -15.38 -18.88 -8.24
C GLN A 127 -15.72 -18.18 -6.92
N LYS A 128 -16.84 -18.55 -6.29
CA LYS A 128 -17.23 -18.02 -4.98
C LYS A 128 -16.18 -18.36 -3.92
N TRP A 129 -15.74 -19.61 -3.87
CA TRP A 129 -14.70 -20.04 -2.93
C TRP A 129 -13.40 -19.25 -3.14
N LEU A 130 -12.98 -19.04 -4.40
CA LEU A 130 -11.79 -18.26 -4.71
C LEU A 130 -11.91 -16.82 -4.21
N LYS A 131 -13.05 -16.17 -4.43
CA LYS A 131 -13.30 -14.79 -3.96
C LYS A 131 -13.31 -14.67 -2.43
N GLU A 132 -13.74 -15.72 -1.72
CA GLU A 132 -13.79 -15.72 -0.25
C GLU A 132 -12.42 -16.06 0.39
N ASN A 133 -11.53 -16.74 -0.33
CA ASN A 133 -10.27 -17.26 0.24
C ASN A 133 -9.02 -16.57 -0.30
N LEU A 134 -9.06 -15.96 -1.49
CA LEU A 134 -7.96 -15.18 -2.04
C LEU A 134 -8.10 -13.72 -1.64
N ASN A 135 -6.98 -13.10 -1.30
CA ASN A 135 -6.91 -11.68 -0.95
C ASN A 135 -5.71 -11.06 -1.66
N ILE A 136 -5.80 -9.77 -1.96
CA ILE A 136 -4.63 -9.02 -2.39
C ILE A 136 -3.62 -8.94 -1.24
N GLY A 137 -2.33 -8.96 -1.57
CA GLY A 137 -1.25 -8.72 -0.62
C GLY A 137 -1.24 -7.26 -0.18
N ASP A 138 -0.72 -7.01 1.02
CA ASP A 138 -0.69 -5.66 1.58
C ASP A 138 0.14 -4.72 0.70
N ILE A 139 -0.45 -3.58 0.33
CA ILE A 139 0.20 -2.50 -0.41
C ILE A 139 0.67 -1.46 0.61
N ASN A 140 1.71 -1.81 1.36
CA ASN A 140 2.28 -0.92 2.36
C ASN A 140 3.01 0.24 1.67
N VAL A 141 3.16 1.36 2.38
CA VAL A 141 3.88 2.53 1.86
C VAL A 141 5.03 2.88 2.79
N ASN A 142 6.10 3.47 2.26
CA ASN A 142 7.21 3.94 3.06
C ASN A 142 7.49 5.41 2.80
N ILE A 143 7.76 6.13 3.89
CA ILE A 143 8.38 7.44 3.85
C ILE A 143 9.65 7.47 4.70
N MET A 144 10.64 8.22 4.22
CA MET A 144 11.81 8.58 5.02
C MET A 144 11.52 9.85 5.80
N THR A 145 11.52 9.76 7.13
CA THR A 145 11.10 10.85 8.03
C THR A 145 12.05 12.06 8.02
N LYS A 146 13.31 11.82 7.64
CA LYS A 146 14.35 12.85 7.47
C LYS A 146 14.19 13.67 6.18
N LEU A 147 13.48 13.16 5.17
CA LEU A 147 13.27 13.85 3.91
C LEU A 147 11.97 14.67 3.96
N ASP A 148 11.93 15.63 4.89
CA ASP A 148 10.78 16.51 5.13
C ASP A 148 11.13 17.96 4.79
N LYS A 149 11.42 18.21 3.51
CA LYS A 149 11.83 19.53 3.02
C LYS A 149 10.67 20.52 3.18
N GLN A 150 11.00 21.74 3.61
CA GLN A 150 10.05 22.85 3.66
C GLN A 150 9.74 23.37 2.26
N ASN A 151 8.45 23.60 2.01
CA ASN A 151 7.95 24.14 0.75
C ASN A 151 7.52 25.59 0.91
N PHE A 152 7.57 26.30 -0.21
CA PHE A 152 7.29 27.73 -0.29
C PHE A 152 6.26 27.97 -1.39
N ASP A 153 5.33 28.89 -1.14
CA ASP A 153 4.57 29.51 -2.21
C ASP A 153 5.17 30.88 -2.48
N LYS A 154 5.67 31.07 -3.70
CA LYS A 154 6.56 32.17 -4.07
C LYS A 154 7.78 32.22 -3.12
N ASN A 155 7.76 33.11 -2.14
CA ASN A 155 8.83 33.31 -1.14
C ASN A 155 8.33 33.14 0.30
N GLU A 156 7.06 32.76 0.50
CA GLU A 156 6.49 32.55 1.82
C GLU A 156 6.53 31.07 2.17
N ALA A 157 7.08 30.77 3.35
CA ALA A 157 7.13 29.43 3.87
C ALA A 157 5.71 28.91 4.13
N LEU A 158 5.37 27.77 3.53
CA LEU A 158 4.09 27.12 3.80
C LEU A 158 4.10 26.49 5.21
N PRO A 159 2.91 26.24 5.78
CA PRO A 159 2.78 25.45 7.00
C PRO A 159 3.47 24.08 6.88
N VAL A 160 3.88 23.52 8.02
CA VAL A 160 4.61 22.24 8.09
C VAL A 160 3.89 21.09 7.39
N GLU A 161 2.56 21.14 7.32
CA GLU A 161 1.73 20.15 6.62
C GLU A 161 2.04 20.04 5.12
N PHE A 162 2.60 21.09 4.52
CA PHE A 162 3.02 21.10 3.11
C PHE A 162 4.45 20.63 2.91
N ASN A 163 5.19 20.31 3.98
CA ASN A 163 6.52 19.71 3.86
C ASN A 163 6.43 18.33 3.19
N ASP A 164 7.53 17.88 2.60
CA ASP A 164 7.57 16.68 1.76
C ASP A 164 7.03 15.42 2.44
N ALA A 165 7.44 15.12 3.68
CA ALA A 165 7.00 13.93 4.39
C ALA A 165 5.58 14.07 4.95
N HIS A 166 5.19 15.29 5.37
CA HIS A 166 3.82 15.56 5.83
C HIS A 166 2.79 15.45 4.69
N ALA A 167 3.11 15.99 3.52
CA ALA A 167 2.29 15.85 2.32
C ALA A 167 2.22 14.38 1.86
N ALA A 168 3.30 13.61 2.02
CA ALA A 168 3.28 12.18 1.71
C ALA A 168 2.43 11.38 2.70
N LEU A 169 2.52 11.67 4.00
CA LEU A 169 1.64 11.09 5.02
C LEU A 169 0.17 11.41 4.72
N ARG A 170 -0.16 12.68 4.43
CA ARG A 170 -1.52 13.08 4.05
C ARG A 170 -2.00 12.38 2.79
N GLY A 171 -1.15 12.26 1.77
CA GLY A 171 -1.49 11.56 0.54
C GLY A 171 -1.80 10.07 0.76
N PHE A 172 -1.10 9.41 1.69
CA PHE A 172 -1.45 8.05 2.10
C PHE A 172 -2.70 7.98 2.98
N ALA A 173 -2.85 8.91 3.92
CA ALA A 173 -4.01 8.96 4.82
C ALA A 173 -5.31 9.10 4.01
N ASN A 174 -5.30 9.95 2.99
CA ASN A 174 -6.45 10.22 2.12
C ASN A 174 -6.64 9.19 0.99
N SER A 175 -5.80 8.16 0.89
CA SER A 175 -5.95 7.12 -0.13
C SER A 175 -6.95 6.04 0.30
N ASP A 176 -7.41 5.25 -0.64
CA ASP A 176 -8.37 4.15 -0.41
C ASP A 176 -7.69 2.87 0.11
N LEU A 177 -6.36 2.89 0.31
CA LEU A 177 -5.61 1.74 0.80
C LEU A 177 -5.90 1.44 2.27
N GLU A 178 -6.12 0.17 2.60
CA GLU A 178 -6.14 -0.31 3.97
C GLU A 178 -4.82 -1.04 4.25
N SER A 179 -3.79 -0.30 4.61
CA SER A 179 -2.43 -0.83 4.71
C SER A 179 -1.58 -0.09 5.75
N SER A 180 -0.28 -0.37 5.79
CA SER A 180 0.63 0.23 6.77
C SER A 180 1.51 1.32 6.16
N MET A 181 1.67 2.42 6.90
CA MET A 181 2.74 3.39 6.72
C MET A 181 3.99 2.90 7.45
N VAL A 182 5.05 2.66 6.69
CA VAL A 182 6.39 2.33 7.18
C VAL A 182 7.17 3.63 7.35
N PHE A 183 7.51 4.02 8.57
CA PHE A 183 8.43 5.13 8.82
C PHE A 183 9.87 4.62 8.88
N SER A 184 10.74 5.20 8.06
CA SER A 184 12.17 4.87 8.00
C SER A 184 13.05 6.09 8.23
N ALA A 185 14.36 5.86 8.36
CA ALA A 185 15.40 6.88 8.50
C ALA A 185 15.35 7.74 9.78
N GLY A 186 14.64 7.31 10.83
CA GLY A 186 14.65 7.93 12.16
C GLY A 186 13.29 8.47 12.57
N MET A 187 13.28 9.30 13.61
CA MET A 187 12.07 9.89 14.20
C MET A 187 11.90 11.35 13.77
N ASN A 188 10.68 11.73 13.41
CA ASN A 188 10.27 13.12 13.21
C ASN A 188 9.03 13.40 14.09
N PRO A 189 9.19 14.01 15.28
CA PRO A 189 8.09 14.23 16.22
C PRO A 189 6.94 15.07 15.66
N ARG A 190 7.23 16.03 14.76
CA ARG A 190 6.22 16.87 14.12
C ARG A 190 5.35 16.04 13.18
N LEU A 191 5.99 15.20 12.37
CA LEU A 191 5.31 14.28 11.47
C LEU A 191 4.46 13.26 12.24
N PHE A 192 4.97 12.73 13.35
CA PHE A 192 4.23 11.78 14.18
C PHE A 192 3.02 12.45 14.84
N ALA A 193 3.17 13.69 15.32
CA ALA A 193 2.03 14.45 15.86
C ALA A 193 1.00 14.85 14.79
N TYR A 194 1.37 14.84 13.51
CA TYR A 194 0.43 15.08 12.43
C TYR A 194 -0.48 13.87 12.15
N ILE A 195 -0.10 12.66 12.59
CA ILE A 195 -0.93 11.45 12.47
C ILE A 195 -2.27 11.61 13.20
N ASP A 196 -2.27 12.32 14.34
CA ASP A 196 -3.45 12.64 15.16
C ASP A 196 -4.56 13.38 14.38
N LYS A 197 -4.27 13.88 13.17
CA LYS A 197 -5.24 14.57 12.30
C LYS A 197 -6.05 13.63 11.41
N PHE A 198 -5.78 12.32 11.44
CA PHE A 198 -6.35 11.35 10.52
C PHE A 198 -6.98 10.17 11.29
N ASP A 199 -8.31 10.12 11.31
CA ASP A 199 -9.08 9.10 12.07
C ASP A 199 -8.77 7.66 11.63
N ASP A 200 -8.43 7.45 10.37
CA ASP A 200 -8.12 6.12 9.81
C ASP A 200 -6.89 5.44 10.46
N PHE A 201 -6.06 6.16 11.24
CA PHE A 201 -4.95 5.59 12.02
C PHE A 201 -5.36 5.07 13.40
N PHE A 202 -6.59 5.32 13.81
CA PHE A 202 -7.15 4.88 15.08
C PHE A 202 -8.10 3.70 14.88
N PRO A 203 -8.36 2.89 15.92
CA PRO A 203 -9.33 1.81 15.82
C PRO A 203 -10.74 2.35 15.61
N ASP A 204 -11.48 1.75 14.68
CA ASP A 204 -12.91 1.96 14.53
C ASP A 204 -13.71 1.34 15.71
N VAL A 205 -15.03 1.46 15.65
CA VAL A 205 -15.95 0.89 16.66
C VAL A 205 -15.83 -0.63 16.83
N ASN A 206 -15.28 -1.34 15.85
CA ASN A 206 -15.04 -2.78 15.86
C ASN A 206 -13.59 -3.14 16.25
N GLY A 207 -12.74 -2.15 16.55
CA GLY A 207 -11.34 -2.33 16.86
C GLY A 207 -10.42 -2.49 15.63
N ASN A 208 -10.93 -2.25 14.42
CA ASN A 208 -10.13 -2.34 13.20
C ASN A 208 -9.38 -1.03 12.96
N ILE A 209 -8.08 -1.13 12.67
CA ILE A 209 -7.25 0.01 12.28
C ILE A 209 -7.00 -0.08 10.78
N LYS A 210 -7.50 0.91 10.03
CA LYS A 210 -7.42 0.95 8.57
C LYS A 210 -6.02 1.31 8.08
N LYS A 211 -5.37 2.29 8.72
CA LYS A 211 -4.02 2.77 8.40
C LYS A 211 -3.08 2.44 9.56
N LYS A 212 -2.26 1.41 9.39
CA LYS A 212 -1.36 0.95 10.46
C LYS A 212 -0.02 1.65 10.39
N ILE A 213 0.75 1.56 11.48
CA ILE A 213 2.11 2.11 11.55
C ILE A 213 3.12 0.97 11.71
N ILE A 214 4.16 0.99 10.89
CA ILE A 214 5.34 0.13 11.01
C ILE A 214 6.57 1.01 11.21
N LEU A 215 7.36 0.72 12.24
CA LEU A 215 8.61 1.41 12.51
C LEU A 215 9.79 0.61 11.96
N LYS A 216 10.47 1.13 10.94
CA LYS A 216 11.69 0.52 10.40
C LYS A 216 12.92 1.05 11.14
N VAL A 217 13.30 0.34 12.20
CA VAL A 217 14.44 0.68 13.08
C VAL A 217 15.43 -0.49 13.19
N SER A 218 16.67 -0.19 13.54
CA SER A 218 17.76 -1.17 13.66
C SER A 218 17.90 -1.77 15.06
N ASP A 219 17.32 -1.14 16.09
CA ASP A 219 17.53 -1.53 17.48
C ASP A 219 16.24 -1.40 18.32
N TYR A 220 16.16 -2.21 19.37
CA TYR A 220 15.00 -2.28 20.27
C TYR A 220 14.73 -0.97 21.01
N ARG A 221 15.79 -0.22 21.39
CA ARG A 221 15.62 1.04 22.12
C ARG A 221 14.93 2.08 21.25
N SER A 222 15.32 2.20 19.99
CA SER A 222 14.66 3.05 19.00
C SER A 222 13.20 2.65 18.77
N ALA A 223 12.91 1.35 18.69
CA ALA A 223 11.53 0.85 18.58
C ALA A 223 10.68 1.26 19.78
N LEU A 224 11.20 1.05 20.99
CA LEU A 224 10.50 1.36 22.24
C LEU A 224 10.21 2.86 22.39
N ILE A 225 11.19 3.72 22.09
CA ILE A 225 11.05 5.18 22.20
C ILE A 225 9.99 5.70 21.23
N GLN A 226 10.09 5.31 19.95
CA GLN A 226 9.15 5.76 18.92
C GLN A 226 7.75 5.19 19.15
N GLY A 227 7.65 3.91 19.55
CA GLY A 227 6.37 3.29 19.90
C GLY A 227 5.69 3.98 21.08
N LYS A 228 6.44 4.30 22.15
CA LYS A 228 5.91 5.08 23.28
C LYS A 228 5.49 6.49 22.90
N PHE A 229 6.15 7.11 21.92
CA PHE A 229 5.76 8.43 21.44
C PHE A 229 4.41 8.36 20.70
N LEU A 230 4.27 7.40 19.78
CA LEU A 230 3.04 7.19 19.01
C LEU A 230 1.88 6.74 19.89
N ALA A 231 2.10 5.89 20.89
CA ALA A 231 1.04 5.43 21.79
C ALA A 231 0.49 6.52 22.75
N LYS A 232 1.15 7.69 22.83
CA LYS A 232 0.65 8.86 23.59
C LYS A 232 -0.27 9.73 22.75
N LYS A 233 -0.37 9.44 21.45
CA LYS A 233 -1.25 10.10 20.51
C LYS A 233 -2.56 9.34 20.44
#